data_AF-A0A3M7MDB2-F1
#
_entry.id   AF-A0A3M7MDB2-F1
#
_cell.length_a   1.000
_cell.length_b   1.000
_cell.length_c   1.000
_cell.angle_alpha   90.00
_cell.angle_beta   90.00
_cell.angle_gamma   90.00
#
_symmetry.space_group_name_H-M   'P 1'
#
loop_
_entity.id
_entity.type
_entity.pdbx_description
1 polymer ?
#
loop_
_entity_poly.entity_id
_entity_poly.type
_entity_poly.pdbx_seq_one_letter_code
_entity_poly.pdbx_strand_id
1 'polypeptide(L)'
;MKTFQVLAVAFFPSIVSAWMCTCYYKPNDKIKAAGHFCDPPAFCYDKDRNFNSCILDKPITDADCANAYHKTIKGVKVPDPLWLAWCTHYTGPCPKGTGT
;
A
#
# COMPACT_ATOMS: atom_id res chain seq x y z
N MET A 1 -33.38 -45.58 6.43
CA MET A 1 -33.15 -44.40 7.29
C MET A 1 -32.24 -43.45 6.53
N LYS A 2 -32.74 -42.28 6.10
CA LYS A 2 -31.98 -41.28 5.34
C LYS A 2 -31.38 -40.28 6.32
N THR A 3 -30.11 -40.42 6.66
CA THR A 3 -29.36 -39.43 7.43
C THR A 3 -28.82 -38.37 6.47
N PHE A 4 -29.36 -37.17 6.58
CA PHE A 4 -28.90 -35.98 5.89
C PHE A 4 -27.47 -35.66 6.33
N GLN A 5 -26.52 -35.70 5.41
CA GLN A 5 -25.18 -35.16 5.63
C GLN A 5 -25.29 -33.63 5.58
N VAL A 6 -25.14 -32.99 6.73
CA VAL A 6 -25.00 -31.53 6.82
C VAL A 6 -23.59 -31.19 6.38
N LEU A 7 -23.46 -30.73 5.14
CA LEU A 7 -22.20 -30.20 4.62
C LEU A 7 -21.91 -28.87 5.32
N ALA A 8 -21.06 -28.90 6.34
CA ALA A 8 -20.56 -27.68 6.98
C ALA A 8 -19.68 -26.93 5.98
N VAL A 9 -20.21 -25.89 5.36
CA VAL A 9 -19.43 -24.95 4.57
C VAL A 9 -18.54 -24.17 5.54
N ALA A 10 -17.27 -24.58 5.63
CA ALA A 10 -16.26 -23.80 6.32
C ALA A 10 -16.09 -22.48 5.56
N PHE A 11 -16.67 -21.40 6.09
CA PHE A 11 -16.29 -20.04 5.74
C PHE A 11 -14.85 -19.83 6.21
N PHE A 12 -13.88 -20.15 5.36
CA PHE A 12 -12.56 -19.56 5.49
C PHE A 12 -12.74 -18.08 5.20
N PRO A 13 -12.53 -17.15 6.15
CA PRO A 13 -12.38 -15.76 5.77
C PRO A 13 -11.21 -15.75 4.80
N SER A 14 -11.46 -15.40 3.54
CA SER A 14 -10.40 -15.10 2.59
C SER A 14 -9.50 -14.10 3.28
N ILE A 15 -8.33 -14.56 3.75
CA ILE A 15 -7.33 -13.70 4.36
C ILE A 15 -6.84 -12.89 3.17
N VAL A 16 -7.51 -11.79 2.85
CA VAL A 16 -7.02 -10.80 1.90
C VAL A 16 -5.70 -10.35 2.49
N SER A 17 -4.62 -10.90 1.91
CA SER A 17 -3.26 -10.59 2.29
C SER A 17 -2.98 -9.18 1.81
N ALA A 18 -3.44 -8.19 2.57
CA ALA A 18 -3.26 -6.81 2.21
C ALA A 18 -1.85 -6.35 2.63
N TRP A 19 -1.29 -5.46 1.84
CA TRP A 19 0.02 -4.86 2.01
C TRP A 19 -0.18 -3.38 2.17
N MET A 20 0.27 -2.84 3.29
CA MET A 20 0.33 -1.40 3.48
C MET A 20 1.66 -0.90 2.95
N CYS A 21 1.61 -0.23 1.80
CA CYS A 21 2.77 0.18 1.02
C CYS A 21 2.88 1.70 0.92
N THR A 22 4.11 2.20 0.94
CA THR A 22 4.43 3.59 0.66
C THR A 22 5.77 3.66 -0.06
N CYS A 23 6.01 4.72 -0.84
CA CYS A 23 7.33 5.06 -1.31
C CYS A 23 7.91 6.16 -0.44
N TYR A 24 9.17 6.02 -0.04
CA TYR A 24 9.89 7.08 0.67
C TYR A 24 11.13 7.50 -0.12
N TYR A 25 11.50 8.78 0.01
CA TYR A 25 12.68 9.32 -0.65
C TYR A 25 13.90 9.09 0.24
N LYS A 26 14.85 8.24 -0.19
CA LYS A 26 16.01 7.83 0.63
C LYS A 26 16.83 9.01 1.22
N PRO A 27 17.09 10.12 0.51
CA PRO A 27 17.81 11.26 1.10
C PRO A 27 17.04 12.00 2.21
N ASN A 28 15.72 11.84 2.27
CA ASN A 28 14.86 12.42 3.30
C ASN A 28 13.64 11.51 3.50
N ASP A 29 13.78 10.54 4.41
CA ASP A 29 12.78 9.51 4.73
C ASP A 29 11.46 10.06 5.30
N LYS A 30 11.42 11.35 5.65
CA LYS A 30 10.19 12.08 5.99
C LYS A 30 9.32 12.34 4.77
N ILE A 31 9.87 12.30 3.56
CA ILE A 31 9.07 12.43 2.34
C ILE A 31 8.51 11.05 2.02
N LYS A 32 7.21 10.88 2.24
CA LYS A 32 6.46 9.65 1.96
C LYS A 32 5.32 9.95 1.01
N ALA A 33 5.15 9.08 0.03
CA ALA A 33 4.12 9.23 -0.97
C ALA A 33 3.71 7.84 -1.48
N ALA A 34 2.41 7.57 -1.45
CA ALA A 34 1.84 6.34 -1.99
C ALA A 34 0.79 6.61 -3.08
N GLY A 35 0.28 7.85 -3.19
CA GLY A 35 -0.91 8.17 -3.99
C GLY A 35 -0.90 7.79 -5.49
N HIS A 36 0.26 7.49 -6.08
CA HIS A 36 0.32 6.98 -7.47
C HIS A 36 -0.15 5.52 -7.61
N PHE A 37 -0.24 4.77 -6.52
CA PHE A 37 -0.52 3.33 -6.55
C PHE A 37 -1.94 2.96 -6.13
N CYS A 38 -2.78 3.96 -5.84
CA CYS A 38 -3.97 3.74 -5.02
C CYS A 38 -5.12 4.57 -5.52
N ASP A 39 -6.26 3.91 -5.70
CA ASP A 39 -7.54 4.55 -5.85
C ASP A 39 -8.24 4.62 -4.48
N PRO A 40 -9.04 5.67 -4.21
CA PRO A 40 -9.90 5.70 -3.02
C PRO A 40 -10.82 4.46 -3.01
N PRO A 41 -11.04 3.77 -1.86
CA PRO A 41 -10.67 4.12 -0.48
C PRO A 41 -9.37 3.49 0.03
N ALA A 42 -8.54 2.89 -0.83
CA ALA A 42 -7.33 2.17 -0.44
C ALA A 42 -6.19 3.09 0.03
N PHE A 43 -6.34 4.41 -0.15
CA PHE A 43 -5.39 5.43 0.27
C PHE A 43 -5.59 5.81 1.75
N CYS A 44 -4.55 5.64 2.55
CA CYS A 44 -4.53 6.00 3.96
C CYS A 44 -3.58 7.18 4.20
N TYR A 45 -4.13 8.26 4.75
CA TYR A 45 -3.39 9.50 4.99
C TYR A 45 -3.65 10.06 6.39
N ASP A 46 -2.58 10.42 7.08
CA ASP A 46 -2.61 11.16 8.34
C ASP A 46 -1.43 12.16 8.35
N LYS A 47 -1.77 13.44 8.35
CA LYS A 47 -0.82 14.57 8.35
C LYS A 47 0.04 14.59 9.61
N ASP A 48 -0.53 14.34 10.78
CA ASP A 48 0.12 14.55 12.07
C ASP A 48 1.18 13.49 12.34
N ARG A 49 0.93 12.27 11.84
CA ARG A 49 1.89 11.16 11.91
C ARG A 49 2.76 11.03 10.67
N ASN A 50 2.61 11.96 9.71
CA ASN A 50 3.28 11.93 8.41
C ASN A 50 3.16 10.55 7.74
N PHE A 51 1.92 10.07 7.70
CA PHE A 51 1.54 8.76 7.23
C PHE A 51 0.82 8.90 5.90
N ASN A 52 1.36 8.23 4.89
CA ASN A 52 0.88 8.28 3.52
C ASN A 52 1.16 6.90 2.90
N SER A 53 0.19 5.99 2.99
CA SER A 53 0.36 4.59 2.58
C SER A 53 -0.90 4.09 1.91
N CYS A 54 -0.79 2.97 1.20
CA CYS A 54 -1.89 2.36 0.50
C CYS A 54 -2.02 0.89 0.84
N ILE A 55 -3.26 0.45 1.00
CA ILE A 55 -3.60 -0.94 1.24
C ILE A 55 -3.80 -1.60 -0.13
N LEU A 56 -2.87 -2.47 -0.51
CA LEU A 56 -2.82 -3.14 -1.81
C LEU A 56 -2.90 -4.66 -1.63
N ASP A 57 -3.38 -5.39 -2.63
CA ASP A 57 -3.41 -6.87 -2.57
C ASP A 57 -2.02 -7.50 -2.72
N LYS A 58 -1.03 -6.72 -3.18
CA LYS A 58 0.36 -7.15 -3.39
C LYS A 58 1.32 -6.03 -3.00
N PRO A 59 2.57 -6.37 -2.60
CA PRO A 59 3.57 -5.34 -2.33
C PRO A 59 4.01 -4.67 -3.63
N ILE A 60 4.47 -3.42 -3.52
CA ILE A 60 5.19 -2.71 -4.59
C ILE A 60 6.69 -2.84 -4.38
N THR A 61 7.45 -2.63 -5.45
CA THR A 61 8.91 -2.72 -5.48
C THR A 61 9.56 -1.35 -5.58
N ASP A 62 10.87 -1.28 -5.32
CA ASP A 62 11.65 -0.05 -5.53
C ASP A 62 11.57 0.44 -6.99
N ALA A 63 11.47 -0.49 -7.95
CA ALA A 63 11.29 -0.14 -9.35
C ALA A 63 9.94 0.54 -9.60
N ASP A 64 8.87 0.07 -8.96
CA ASP A 64 7.55 0.70 -9.05
C ASP A 64 7.62 2.14 -8.51
N CYS A 65 8.23 2.34 -7.33
CA CYS A 65 8.44 3.66 -6.73
C CYS A 65 9.29 4.59 -7.61
N ALA A 66 10.41 4.10 -8.15
CA ALA A 66 11.28 4.87 -9.03
C ALA A 66 10.57 5.32 -10.31
N ASN A 67 9.70 4.48 -10.87
CA ASN A 67 8.92 4.79 -12.07
C ASN A 67 7.80 5.81 -11.78
N ALA A 68 7.11 5.68 -10.64
CA ALA A 68 6.05 6.61 -10.26
C ALA A 68 6.61 8.00 -9.94
N TYR A 69 7.69 8.06 -9.15
CA TYR A 69 8.32 9.29 -8.68
C TYR A 69 9.60 9.61 -9.47
N HIS A 70 9.42 9.78 -10.78
CA HIS A 70 10.49 10.11 -11.73
C HIS A 70 11.20 11.43 -11.40
N LYS A 71 12.45 11.55 -11.85
CA LYS A 71 13.17 12.82 -11.92
C LYS A 71 13.31 13.29 -13.36
N THR A 72 13.52 14.59 -13.51
CA THR A 72 13.73 15.20 -14.83
C THR A 72 15.21 15.45 -15.06
N ILE A 73 15.79 14.82 -16.08
CA ILE A 73 17.16 15.07 -16.54
C ILE A 73 17.09 15.62 -17.95
N LYS A 74 17.56 16.86 -18.15
CA LYS A 74 17.56 17.53 -19.47
C LYS A 74 16.17 17.53 -20.15
N GLY A 75 15.10 17.71 -19.37
CA GLY A 75 13.71 17.70 -19.84
C GLY A 75 13.09 16.32 -20.03
N VAL A 76 13.85 15.24 -19.86
CA VAL A 76 13.36 13.85 -19.98
C VAL A 76 13.03 13.29 -18.60
N LYS A 77 11.85 12.70 -18.44
CA LYS A 77 11.45 11.97 -17.24
C LYS A 77 12.13 10.60 -17.23
N VAL A 78 12.91 10.33 -16.19
CA VAL A 78 13.58 9.05 -15.98
C VAL A 78 13.25 8.52 -14.59
N PRO A 79 13.24 7.19 -14.38
CA PRO A 79 13.02 6.62 -13.06
C PRO A 79 14.04 7.16 -12.05
N ASP A 80 13.60 7.47 -10.84
CA ASP A 80 14.50 7.94 -9.78
C ASP A 80 14.74 6.85 -8.72
N PRO A 81 15.91 6.18 -8.74
CA PRO A 81 16.20 5.05 -7.84
C PRO A 81 16.38 5.45 -6.37
N LEU A 82 16.21 6.74 -6.05
CA LEU A 82 16.19 7.24 -4.69
C LEU A 82 14.84 7.07 -4.01
N TRP A 83 13.78 6.77 -4.77
CA TRP A 83 12.48 6.39 -4.23
C TRP A 83 12.43 4.89 -4.00
N LEU A 84 12.24 4.50 -2.75
CA LEU A 84 12.25 3.11 -2.31
C LEU A 84 10.88 2.70 -1.77
N ALA A 85 10.52 1.45 -1.98
CA ALA A 85 9.30 0.87 -1.47
C ALA A 85 9.45 0.48 -0.01
N TRP A 86 8.41 0.74 0.77
CA TRP A 86 8.24 0.18 2.10
C TRP A 86 6.84 -0.40 2.20
N CYS A 87 6.78 -1.74 2.26
CA CYS A 87 5.55 -2.49 2.38
C CYS A 87 5.59 -3.38 3.62
N THR A 88 4.52 -3.37 4.39
CA THR A 88 4.29 -4.33 5.47
C THR A 88 3.02 -5.12 5.20
N HIS A 89 3.01 -6.41 5.53
CA HIS A 89 1.76 -7.14 5.67
C HIS A 89 0.84 -6.37 6.62
N TYR A 90 -0.42 -6.24 6.23
CA TYR A 90 -1.39 -5.45 6.94
C TYR A 90 -2.76 -6.11 6.87
N THR A 91 -3.39 -6.24 8.02
CA THR A 91 -4.77 -6.73 8.13
C THR A 91 -5.52 -5.76 9.01
N GLY A 92 -6.35 -4.91 8.40
CA GLY A 92 -7.10 -3.91 9.13
C GLY A 92 -7.60 -2.77 8.25
N PRO A 93 -8.46 -1.89 8.79
CA PRO A 93 -8.82 -0.64 8.12
C PRO A 93 -7.61 0.30 8.06
N CYS A 94 -7.64 1.37 7.26
CA CYS A 94 -6.60 2.41 7.30
C CYS A 94 -6.27 2.79 8.75
N PRO A 95 -4.99 2.81 9.16
CA PRO A 95 -4.60 3.26 10.49
C PRO A 95 -5.17 4.65 10.69
N LYS A 96 -6.16 4.80 11.58
CA LYS A 96 -6.73 6.11 11.86
C LYS A 96 -5.63 6.96 12.48
N GLY A 97 -5.16 7.94 11.71
CA GLY A 97 -5.12 9.29 12.23
C GLY A 97 -6.55 9.71 12.52
N THR A 98 -6.88 9.96 13.77
CA THR A 98 -8.13 10.63 14.13
C THR A 98 -8.10 12.03 13.53
N GLY A 99 -8.64 12.18 12.32
CA GLY A 99 -8.85 13.46 11.66
C GLY A 99 -10.20 13.42 10.97
N THR A 100 -11.26 13.42 11.78
CA THR A 100 -12.56 13.98 11.39
C THR A 100 -12.40 15.46 11.05
#